data_AF-A0A1H5R7L4-F1
#
_entry.id   AF-A0A1H5R7L4-F1
#
_cell.length_a   1.000
_cell.length_b   1.000
_cell.length_c   1.000
_cell.angle_alpha   90.00
_cell.angle_beta   90.00
_cell.angle_gamma   90.00
#
_symmetry.space_group_name_H-M   'P 1'
#
loop_
_entity.id
_entity.type
_entity.pdbx_description
1 polymer ?
#
loop_
_entity_poly.entity_id
_entity_poly.type
_entity_poly.pdbx_seq_one_letter_code
_entity_poly.pdbx_strand_id
1 'polypeptide(L)'
;MASVRYYIAWNAVSLSAATAKTILELPSPANGSPQIEELVIGCDATAAGSLKIEWGTFTTTGTGTAATPQKWAGDRNIDSAVSAAKVADTVEPTGFSQGTLGGTLYPAVTIPTPMYFPFQWPLDQEFAIPESTNFAIRLTSSGAANTVGWIRWRE
;
A
#
# COMPACT_ATOMS: atom_id res chain seq x y z
N MET A 1 -15.17 5.05 -20.17
CA MET A 1 -15.87 5.41 -18.91
C MET A 1 -14.97 6.35 -18.14
N ALA A 2 -15.53 7.29 -17.38
CA ALA A 2 -14.72 8.13 -16.49
C ALA A 2 -14.24 7.24 -15.33
N SER A 3 -12.93 7.14 -15.17
CA SER A 3 -12.31 6.31 -14.15
C SER A 3 -12.53 6.94 -12.77
N VAL A 4 -12.91 6.13 -11.78
CA VAL A 4 -13.27 6.56 -10.42
C VAL A 4 -12.05 6.38 -9.52
N ARG A 5 -11.78 7.35 -8.66
CA ARG A 5 -10.69 7.27 -7.69
C ARG A 5 -11.19 6.76 -6.35
N TYR A 6 -10.41 5.86 -5.80
CA TYR A 6 -10.61 5.27 -4.49
C TYR A 6 -9.37 5.48 -3.64
N TYR A 7 -9.57 5.47 -2.32
CA TYR A 7 -8.49 5.48 -1.37
C TYR A 7 -8.79 4.58 -0.18
N ILE A 8 -7.73 4.19 0.50
CA ILE A 8 -7.85 3.59 1.82
C ILE A 8 -6.76 4.12 2.73
N ALA A 9 -7.12 4.35 3.98
CA ALA A 9 -6.23 4.87 5.00
C ALA A 9 -6.11 3.84 6.14
N TRP A 10 -4.96 3.85 6.80
CA TRP A 10 -4.74 3.10 8.04
C TRP A 10 -4.32 4.06 9.16
N ASN A 11 -4.78 3.73 10.36
CA ASN A 11 -4.49 4.49 11.56
C ASN A 11 -3.62 3.63 12.50
N ALA A 12 -2.51 4.22 12.95
CA ALA A 12 -1.60 3.71 13.98
C ALA A 12 -1.32 2.20 13.92
N VAL A 13 -0.65 1.74 12.87
CA VAL A 13 -0.16 0.35 12.78
C VAL A 13 1.21 0.26 13.45
N SER A 14 1.28 -0.46 14.57
CA SER A 14 2.51 -0.67 15.32
C SER A 14 3.49 -1.59 14.57
N LEU A 15 4.74 -1.14 14.47
CA LEU A 15 5.88 -1.89 13.94
C LEU A 15 6.78 -2.32 15.09
N SER A 16 7.18 -3.60 15.07
CA SER A 16 8.26 -4.09 15.93
C SER A 16 9.61 -3.81 15.27
N ALA A 17 10.62 -3.50 16.08
CA ALA A 17 11.96 -3.22 15.58
C ALA A 17 12.49 -4.35 14.69
N ALA A 18 13.06 -3.98 13.55
CA ALA A 18 13.65 -4.86 12.54
C ALA A 18 12.74 -5.99 12.01
N THR A 19 11.43 -5.90 12.25
CA THR A 19 10.45 -6.90 11.82
C THR A 19 9.60 -6.33 10.70
N ALA A 20 9.55 -7.04 9.57
CA ALA A 20 8.71 -6.65 8.46
C ALA A 20 7.23 -6.84 8.82
N LYS A 21 6.41 -5.85 8.47
CA LYS A 21 4.97 -5.91 8.64
C LYS A 21 4.23 -5.47 7.38
N THR A 22 3.28 -6.27 6.92
CA THR A 22 2.42 -5.93 5.80
C THR A 22 1.30 -5.02 6.27
N ILE A 23 1.34 -3.77 5.82
CA ILE A 23 0.39 -2.73 6.27
C ILE A 23 -0.84 -2.63 5.40
N LEU A 24 -0.73 -3.03 4.13
CA LEU A 24 -1.77 -2.93 3.13
C LEU A 24 -1.65 -4.10 2.16
N GLU A 25 -2.78 -4.72 1.85
CA GLU A 25 -2.97 -5.55 0.66
C GLU A 25 -4.05 -4.92 -0.22
N LEU A 26 -3.83 -4.93 -1.54
CA LEU A 26 -4.80 -4.54 -2.56
C LEU A 26 -4.92 -5.65 -3.62
N PRO A 27 -5.74 -6.68 -3.37
CA PRO A 27 -6.03 -7.70 -4.38
C PRO A 27 -6.76 -7.11 -5.59
N SER A 28 -6.13 -7.23 -6.77
CA SER A 28 -6.76 -6.84 -8.04
C SER A 28 -7.68 -7.95 -8.57
N PRO A 29 -8.82 -7.59 -9.19
CA PRO A 29 -9.72 -8.53 -9.80
C PRO A 29 -9.13 -9.13 -11.09
N ALA A 30 -9.79 -10.15 -11.64
CA ALA A 30 -9.35 -10.82 -12.88
C ALA A 30 -9.58 -10.00 -14.15
N ASN A 31 -10.29 -8.87 -14.06
CA ASN A 31 -10.69 -8.03 -15.18
C ASN A 31 -10.50 -6.54 -14.88
N GLY A 32 -9.57 -6.21 -13.98
CA GLY A 32 -9.29 -4.84 -13.57
C GLY A 32 -7.86 -4.68 -13.10
N SER A 33 -7.23 -3.60 -13.54
CA SER A 33 -5.85 -3.25 -13.23
C SER A 33 -5.84 -1.89 -12.53
N PRO A 34 -5.88 -1.87 -11.19
CA PRO A 34 -5.87 -0.65 -10.40
C PRO A 34 -4.61 0.17 -10.66
N GLN A 35 -4.77 1.47 -10.88
CA GLN A 35 -3.66 2.38 -11.14
C GLN A 35 -3.36 3.21 -9.89
N ILE A 36 -2.25 2.93 -9.24
CA ILE A 36 -1.80 3.66 -8.05
C ILE A 36 -1.35 5.07 -8.46
N GLU A 37 -1.99 6.08 -7.87
CA GLU A 37 -1.72 7.50 -8.12
C GLU A 37 -0.89 8.13 -7.00
N GLU A 38 -1.12 7.71 -5.75
CA GLU A 38 -0.52 8.33 -4.57
C GLU A 38 -0.36 7.32 -3.43
N LEU A 39 0.75 7.45 -2.70
CA LEU A 39 1.03 6.74 -1.46
C LEU A 39 1.63 7.73 -0.46
N VAL A 40 1.03 7.81 0.72
CA VAL A 40 1.55 8.59 1.83
C VAL A 40 1.75 7.68 3.02
N ILE A 41 2.96 7.68 3.57
CA ILE A 41 3.31 6.91 4.77
C ILE A 41 3.96 7.85 5.79
N GLY A 42 3.34 8.01 6.95
CA GLY A 42 3.92 8.64 8.13
C GLY A 42 4.43 7.60 9.12
N CYS A 43 5.53 7.92 9.80
CA CYS A 43 6.12 7.08 10.84
C CYS A 43 6.50 7.92 12.05
N ASP A 44 5.92 7.59 13.21
CA ASP A 44 6.23 8.19 14.51
C ASP A 44 7.13 7.26 15.33
N ALA A 45 8.44 7.35 15.08
CA ALA A 45 9.42 6.67 15.91
C ALA A 45 9.85 7.58 17.08
N THR A 46 10.01 7.01 18.27
CA THR A 46 10.53 7.73 19.45
C THR A 46 12.04 7.99 19.38
N ALA A 47 12.76 7.23 18.55
CA ALA A 47 14.19 7.36 18.33
C ALA A 47 14.49 7.51 16.84
N ALA A 48 15.58 8.21 16.52
CA ALA A 48 16.05 8.33 15.15
C ALA A 48 16.42 6.95 14.58
N GLY A 49 16.06 6.72 13.33
CA GLY A 49 16.27 5.44 12.66
C GLY A 49 15.87 5.48 11.19
N SER A 50 15.51 4.34 10.63
CA SER A 50 15.02 4.22 9.26
C SER A 50 13.70 3.45 9.18
N LEU A 51 12.95 3.75 8.11
CA LEU A 51 11.80 2.97 7.67
C LEU A 51 12.05 2.54 6.23
N LYS A 52 12.15 1.23 6.02
CA LYS A 52 12.13 0.62 4.71
C LYS A 52 10.67 0.43 4.29
N ILE A 53 10.32 0.97 3.14
CA ILE A 53 9.03 0.82 2.48
C ILE A 53 9.25 -0.08 1.27
N GLU A 54 8.59 -1.23 1.23
CA GLU A 54 8.66 -2.18 0.14
C GLU A 54 7.28 -2.33 -0.49
N TRP A 55 7.21 -2.25 -1.81
CA TRP A 55 6.01 -2.61 -2.58
C TRP A 55 6.29 -3.89 -3.36
N GLY A 56 5.33 -4.80 -3.34
CA GLY A 56 5.49 -6.11 -3.94
C GLY A 56 4.16 -6.83 -4.08
N THR A 57 4.25 -8.15 -4.21
CA THR A 57 3.12 -9.07 -4.33
C THR A 57 3.27 -10.22 -3.37
N PHE A 58 2.17 -10.88 -3.04
CA PHE A 58 2.18 -12.14 -2.31
C PHE A 58 1.46 -13.26 -3.08
N THR A 59 1.95 -14.49 -2.93
CA THR A 59 1.29 -15.69 -3.47
C THR A 59 0.06 -16.09 -2.65
N THR A 60 0.07 -15.77 -1.36
CA THR A 60 -1.01 -16.02 -0.41
C THR A 60 -1.27 -14.76 0.38
N THR A 61 -2.53 -14.41 0.58
CA THR A 61 -2.90 -13.23 1.38
C THR A 61 -2.76 -13.52 2.88
N GLY A 62 -2.41 -12.52 3.66
CA GLY A 62 -2.36 -12.59 5.11
C GLY A 62 -3.74 -12.50 5.78
N THR A 63 -3.70 -12.34 7.10
CA THR A 63 -4.88 -12.18 7.98
C THR A 63 -5.05 -10.73 8.41
N GLY A 64 -5.07 -9.83 7.44
CA GLY A 64 -5.36 -8.42 7.62
C GLY A 64 -6.84 -8.16 7.85
N THR A 65 -7.12 -6.99 8.41
CA THR A 65 -8.49 -6.54 8.61
C THR A 65 -9.03 -6.07 7.27
N ALA A 66 -10.12 -6.69 6.82
CA ALA A 66 -10.81 -6.24 5.61
C ALA A 66 -11.22 -4.78 5.77
N ALA A 67 -10.90 -3.96 4.77
CA ALA A 67 -11.16 -2.54 4.80
C ALA A 67 -11.82 -2.14 3.49
N THR A 68 -12.91 -1.38 3.58
CA THR A 68 -13.71 -0.99 2.41
C THR A 68 -13.09 0.24 1.75
N PRO A 69 -12.65 0.15 0.49
CA PRO A 69 -12.20 1.32 -0.26
C PRO A 69 -13.24 2.44 -0.22
N GLN A 70 -12.76 3.65 0.08
CA GLN A 70 -13.59 4.85 0.11
C GLN A 70 -13.39 5.62 -1.19
N LYS A 71 -14.44 6.29 -1.66
CA LYS A 71 -14.30 7.18 -2.83
C LYS A 71 -13.46 8.38 -2.46
N TRP A 72 -12.61 8.80 -3.38
CA TRP A 72 -11.88 10.05 -3.19
C TRP A 72 -12.84 11.25 -3.30
N ALA A 73 -12.63 12.25 -2.44
CA ALA A 73 -13.46 13.44 -2.42
C ALA A 73 -13.41 14.15 -3.79
N GLY A 74 -14.56 14.22 -4.47
CA GLY A 74 -14.69 14.85 -5.79
C GLY A 74 -15.32 13.96 -6.85
N ASP A 75 -15.26 12.63 -6.69
CA ASP A 75 -15.90 11.71 -7.63
C ASP A 75 -17.39 11.52 -7.31
N ARG A 76 -18.24 11.83 -8.29
CA ARG A 76 -19.71 11.79 -8.17
C ARG A 76 -20.33 10.47 -8.66
N ASN A 77 -19.54 9.58 -9.26
CA ASN A 77 -20.03 8.28 -9.74
C ASN A 77 -20.36 7.36 -8.56
N ILE A 78 -21.42 6.57 -8.71
CA ILE A 78 -21.91 5.66 -7.66
C ILE A 78 -21.23 4.29 -7.66
N ASP A 79 -20.31 4.02 -8.60
CA ASP A 79 -19.66 2.72 -8.74
C ASP A 79 -18.85 2.33 -7.50
N SER A 80 -18.78 1.02 -7.22
CA SER A 80 -17.97 0.47 -6.14
C SER A 80 -16.59 0.10 -6.66
N ALA A 81 -15.57 0.17 -5.80
CA ALA A 81 -14.26 -0.37 -6.13
C ALA A 81 -14.39 -1.87 -6.43
N VAL A 82 -13.72 -2.32 -7.48
CA VAL A 82 -13.64 -3.73 -7.87
C VAL A 82 -12.52 -4.42 -7.09
N SER A 83 -11.48 -3.68 -6.69
CA SER A 83 -10.43 -4.21 -5.81
C SER A 83 -10.90 -4.28 -4.37
N ALA A 84 -10.51 -5.37 -3.70
CA ALA A 84 -10.60 -5.47 -2.26
C ALA A 84 -9.39 -4.77 -1.61
N ALA A 85 -9.50 -4.45 -0.32
CA ALA A 85 -8.36 -3.99 0.46
C ALA A 85 -8.35 -4.63 1.84
N LYS A 86 -7.14 -4.87 2.35
CA LYS A 86 -6.91 -5.24 3.76
C LYS A 86 -5.83 -4.36 4.35
N VAL A 87 -5.94 -4.09 5.64
CA VAL A 87 -4.97 -3.30 6.39
C VAL A 87 -4.46 -4.07 7.60
N ALA A 88 -3.19 -3.82 7.93
CA ALA A 88 -2.52 -4.31 9.13
C ALA A 88 -2.63 -5.82 9.34
N ASP A 89 -1.87 -6.59 8.56
CA ASP A 89 -1.81 -8.05 8.74
C ASP A 89 -1.38 -8.42 10.17
N THR A 90 -2.12 -9.34 10.77
CA THR A 90 -1.81 -9.89 12.09
C THR A 90 -0.90 -11.11 11.99
N VAL A 91 -1.11 -11.93 10.95
CA VAL A 91 -0.17 -12.97 10.49
C VAL A 91 0.35 -12.55 9.12
N GLU A 92 1.68 -12.42 9.02
CA GLU A 92 2.34 -12.01 7.79
C GLU A 92 2.06 -12.98 6.63
N PRO A 93 1.77 -12.46 5.43
CA PRO A 93 1.61 -13.30 4.26
C PRO A 93 2.94 -13.92 3.82
N THR A 94 2.86 -15.04 3.09
CA THR A 94 4.06 -15.74 2.60
C THR A 94 4.31 -15.48 1.12
N GLY A 95 5.58 -15.56 0.70
CA GLY A 95 5.96 -15.42 -0.70
C GLY A 95 5.99 -13.96 -1.18
N PHE A 96 6.38 -13.01 -0.32
CA PHE A 96 6.58 -11.62 -0.75
C PHE A 96 7.61 -11.56 -1.88
N SER A 97 7.20 -10.99 -3.01
CA SER A 97 8.06 -10.79 -4.17
C SER A 97 7.86 -9.39 -4.73
N GLN A 98 8.97 -8.67 -4.86
CA GLN A 98 9.00 -7.37 -5.54
C GLN A 98 9.09 -7.51 -7.07
N GLY A 99 9.47 -8.70 -7.57
CA GLY A 99 9.76 -8.94 -8.99
C GLY A 99 8.53 -9.12 -9.88
N THR A 100 7.35 -9.30 -9.29
CA THR A 100 6.10 -9.57 -10.05
C THR A 100 5.40 -8.29 -10.52
N LEU A 101 5.80 -7.12 -10.02
CA LEU A 101 5.10 -5.86 -10.30
C LEU A 101 5.30 -5.31 -11.72
N GLY A 102 6.27 -5.82 -12.49
CA GLY A 102 6.55 -5.33 -13.85
C GLY A 102 7.13 -3.90 -13.88
N GLY A 103 8.09 -3.65 -14.78
CA GLY A 103 8.68 -2.32 -14.99
C GLY A 103 9.82 -1.93 -14.03
N THR A 104 10.48 -0.82 -14.36
CA THR A 104 11.67 -0.24 -13.70
C THR A 104 11.33 0.45 -12.37
N LEU A 105 10.52 -0.16 -11.52
CA LEU A 105 10.22 0.39 -10.21
C LEU A 105 11.37 0.11 -9.24
N TYR A 106 11.81 1.15 -8.50
CA TYR A 106 12.66 0.95 -7.33
C TYR A 106 11.83 0.13 -6.33
N PRO A 107 12.14 -1.15 -6.09
CA PRO A 107 11.21 -2.05 -5.40
C PRO A 107 11.04 -1.72 -3.91
N ALA A 108 11.91 -0.85 -3.38
CA ALA A 108 11.85 -0.32 -2.05
C ALA A 108 12.46 1.09 -1.97
N VAL A 109 12.01 1.86 -0.99
CA VAL A 109 12.62 3.13 -0.57
C VAL A 109 12.95 3.04 0.92
N THR A 110 14.02 3.68 1.35
CA THR A 110 14.34 3.83 2.78
C THR A 110 14.34 5.30 3.13
N ILE A 111 13.55 5.67 4.14
CA ILE A 111 13.44 7.05 4.65
C ILE A 111 13.96 7.10 6.10
N PRO A 112 14.46 8.25 6.58
CA PRO A 112 14.72 8.43 8.00
C PRO A 112 13.42 8.44 8.81
N THR A 113 13.50 8.16 10.10
CA THR A 113 12.38 8.27 11.05
C THR A 113 12.76 9.19 12.21
N PRO A 114 11.79 9.95 12.78
CA PRO A 114 10.41 10.11 12.34
C PRO A 114 10.30 10.98 11.07
N MET A 115 9.44 10.59 10.11
CA MET A 115 9.24 11.34 8.87
C MET A 115 7.92 10.93 8.19
N TYR A 116 7.43 11.81 7.30
CA TYR A 116 6.41 11.50 6.31
C TYR A 116 7.04 11.32 4.93
N PHE A 117 6.65 10.25 4.24
CA PHE A 117 6.99 9.98 2.85
C PHE A 117 5.75 10.14 1.98
N PRO A 118 5.56 11.33 1.38
CA PRO A 118 4.59 11.51 0.32
C PRO A 118 5.21 11.06 -1.01
N PHE A 119 4.54 10.16 -1.71
CA PHE A 119 4.89 9.75 -3.05
C PHE A 119 3.67 9.86 -3.96
N GLN A 120 3.81 10.63 -5.02
CA GLN A 120 2.78 10.80 -6.03
C GLN A 120 3.38 10.45 -7.38
N TRP A 121 2.72 9.56 -8.11
CA TRP A 121 3.12 9.26 -9.47
C TRP A 121 2.83 10.47 -10.35
N PRO A 122 3.72 10.78 -11.32
CA PRO A 122 3.40 11.76 -12.34
C PRO A 122 2.11 11.36 -13.06
N LEU A 123 1.34 12.36 -13.49
CA LEU A 123 0.15 12.14 -14.29
C LEU A 123 0.49 11.29 -15.52
N ASP A 124 -0.36 10.29 -15.78
CA ASP A 124 -0.24 9.33 -16.90
C ASP A 124 0.98 8.39 -16.79
N GLN A 125 1.66 8.37 -15.64
CA GLN A 125 2.72 7.41 -15.30
C GLN A 125 2.36 6.59 -14.05
N GLU A 126 1.07 6.43 -13.79
CA GLU A 126 0.60 5.67 -12.63
C GLU A 126 1.05 4.21 -12.69
N PHE A 127 1.35 3.65 -11.52
CA PHE A 127 1.71 2.25 -11.42
C PHE A 127 0.47 1.37 -11.50
N ALA A 128 0.35 0.60 -12.58
CA ALA A 128 -0.75 -0.34 -12.77
C ALA A 128 -0.44 -1.67 -12.09
N ILE A 129 -1.31 -2.10 -11.17
CA ILE A 129 -1.23 -3.43 -10.55
C ILE A 129 -1.75 -4.45 -11.58
N PRO A 130 -0.97 -5.50 -11.91
CA PRO A 130 -1.43 -6.55 -12.82
C PRO A 130 -2.73 -7.20 -12.33
N GLU A 131 -3.55 -7.71 -13.24
CA GLU A 131 -4.79 -8.41 -12.89
C GLU A 131 -4.50 -9.66 -12.03
N SER A 132 -5.48 -10.10 -11.23
CA SER A 132 -5.39 -11.29 -10.36
C SER A 132 -4.15 -11.33 -9.44
N THR A 133 -3.73 -10.17 -8.96
CA THR A 133 -2.48 -10.02 -8.18
C THR A 133 -2.78 -9.43 -6.80
N ASN A 134 -2.15 -9.98 -5.76
CA ASN A 134 -2.22 -9.42 -4.42
C ASN A 134 -1.09 -8.41 -4.24
N PHE A 135 -1.32 -7.16 -4.66
CA PHE A 135 -0.37 -6.08 -4.36
C PHE A 135 -0.29 -5.86 -2.86
N ALA A 136 0.90 -5.53 -2.35
CA ALA A 136 1.08 -5.24 -0.94
C ALA A 136 2.17 -4.20 -0.68
N ILE A 137 2.00 -3.50 0.45
CA ILE A 137 3.00 -2.62 1.02
C ILE A 137 3.47 -3.22 2.34
N ARG A 138 4.78 -3.45 2.43
CA ARG A 138 5.46 -4.01 3.59
C ARG A 138 6.46 -3.01 4.15
N LEU A 139 6.39 -2.79 5.46
CA LEU A 139 7.23 -1.83 6.17
C LEU A 139 8.18 -2.56 7.11
N THR A 140 9.42 -2.09 7.20
CA THR A 140 10.38 -2.53 8.23
C THR A 140 11.03 -1.30 8.84
N SER A 141 10.84 -1.07 10.15
CA SER A 141 11.53 0.01 10.86
C SER A 141 12.74 -0.52 11.61
N SER A 142 13.81 0.28 11.74
CA SER A 142 14.96 -0.06 12.56
C SER A 142 14.65 -0.07 14.07
N GLY A 143 13.57 0.59 14.49
CA GLY A 143 13.12 0.67 15.89
C GLY A 143 11.62 0.40 16.01
N ALA A 144 11.10 0.44 17.25
CA ALA A 144 9.66 0.44 17.47
C ALA A 144 9.07 1.78 17.03
N ALA A 145 7.99 1.73 16.26
CA ALA A 145 7.31 2.92 15.72
C ALA A 145 5.85 2.59 15.43
N ASN A 146 4.99 3.59 15.28
CA ASN A 146 3.71 3.40 14.61
C ASN A 146 3.76 4.04 13.23
N THR A 147 2.83 3.61 12.38
CA THR A 147 2.67 4.17 11.06
C THR A 147 1.22 4.53 10.78
N VAL A 148 1.07 5.59 10.01
CA VAL A 148 -0.21 6.10 9.51
C VAL A 148 -0.05 6.37 8.03
N GLY A 149 -1.14 6.41 7.27
CA GLY A 149 -1.03 6.76 5.87
C GLY A 149 -2.24 6.36 5.05
N TRP A 150 -2.10 6.53 3.75
CA TRP A 150 -3.11 6.16 2.77
C TRP A 150 -2.48 5.84 1.42
N ILE A 151 -3.23 5.10 0.62
CA ILE A 151 -2.98 4.92 -0.80
C ILE A 151 -4.21 5.41 -1.58
N ARG A 152 -3.99 6.05 -2.71
CA ARG A 152 -5.04 6.42 -3.68
C ARG A 152 -4.76 5.73 -5.01
N TRP A 153 -5.82 5.23 -5.63
CA TRP A 153 -5.76 4.61 -6.94
C TRP A 153 -7.00 4.91 -7.76
N ARG A 154 -6.92 4.54 -9.02
CA ARG A 154 -7.93 4.76 -10.05
C ARG A 154 -8.35 3.42 -10.66
N GLU A 155 -9.65 3.24 -10.88
CA GLU A 155 -10.28 2.09 -11.55
C GLU A 155 -11.30 2.53 -12.61
#